data_AF-A0A449B633-F1
#
_entry.id   AF-A0A449B633-F1
#
_cell.length_a   1.000
_cell.length_b   1.000
_cell.length_c   1.000
_cell.angle_alpha   90.00
_cell.angle_beta   90.00
_cell.angle_gamma   90.00
#
_symmetry.space_group_name_H-M   'P 1'
#
loop_
_entity.id
_entity.type
_entity.pdbx_description
1 polymer ?
#
loop_
_entity_poly.entity_id
_entity_poly.type
_entity_poly.pdbx_seq_one_letter_code
_entity_poly.pdbx_strand_id
1 'polypeptide(L)'
;MKNKTYIYRANLKEEIINYFELHKFEKIKLSHFLSIIYEFVKYKIRSLSRKVLYLYSFNNGICEEEIQNYIYSILIDIIENWKNFLQLPFEAYFWNTIKLKMINYINSVNNRQFDFEEKLANNLTNLGKINYFYHHTNGNNDERKYYDIDYLKKIISKVELDFITDLLNKDKKETQFYSTYQKNKIIKKINLKIKKSQELDY
;
A
#
# COMPACT_ATOMS: atom_id res chain seq x y z
N MET A 1 37.36 -6.16 1.51
CA MET A 1 37.56 -6.91 2.77
C MET A 1 38.01 -8.32 2.41
N LYS A 2 39.11 -8.83 2.98
CA LYS A 2 39.54 -10.23 2.72
C LYS A 2 38.44 -11.16 3.23
N ASN A 3 37.89 -12.02 2.37
CA ASN A 3 36.91 -13.03 2.76
C ASN A 3 37.55 -13.96 3.79
N LYS A 4 37.27 -13.74 5.07
CA LYS A 4 37.67 -14.67 6.13
C LYS A 4 36.83 -15.92 5.98
N THR A 5 37.38 -16.92 5.31
CA THR A 5 36.72 -18.22 5.08
C THR A 5 36.51 -18.99 6.40
N TYR A 6 37.21 -18.61 7.46
CA TYR A 6 37.22 -19.29 8.74
C TYR A 6 37.10 -18.33 9.92
N ILE A 7 36.43 -18.81 10.97
CA ILE A 7 36.36 -18.23 12.30
C ILE A 7 37.21 -19.10 13.22
N TYR A 8 38.08 -18.45 13.98
CA TYR A 8 38.91 -19.10 14.99
C TYR A 8 38.27 -18.91 16.36
N ARG A 9 38.28 -19.95 17.19
CA ARG A 9 37.69 -19.91 18.54
C ARG A 9 38.23 -18.74 19.36
N ALA A 10 39.53 -18.46 19.28
CA ALA A 10 40.19 -17.35 19.97
C ALA A 10 39.59 -15.96 19.65
N ASN A 11 38.88 -15.82 18.53
CA ASN A 11 38.24 -14.56 18.12
C ASN A 11 36.78 -14.44 18.60
N LEU A 12 36.22 -15.51 19.16
CA LEU A 12 34.89 -15.56 19.75
C LEU A 12 34.99 -15.39 21.27
N LYS A 13 33.95 -14.79 21.84
CA LYS A 13 33.81 -14.65 23.29
C LYS A 13 33.19 -15.91 23.88
N GLU A 14 33.52 -16.23 25.13
CA GLU A 14 33.09 -17.47 25.78
C GLU A 14 31.56 -17.61 25.85
N GLU A 15 30.81 -16.53 26.09
CA GLU A 15 29.34 -16.58 26.07
C GLU A 15 28.76 -17.04 24.73
N ILE A 16 29.35 -16.59 23.60
CA ILE A 16 28.92 -17.02 22.26
C ILE A 16 29.25 -18.51 22.08
N ILE A 17 30.43 -18.93 22.54
CA ILE A 17 30.88 -20.32 22.45
C ILE A 17 29.94 -21.23 23.25
N ASN A 18 29.60 -20.83 24.47
CA ASN A 18 28.70 -21.57 25.36
C ASN A 18 27.28 -21.63 24.78
N TYR A 19 26.77 -20.49 24.31
CA TYR A 19 25.39 -20.38 23.84
C TYR A 19 25.13 -21.21 22.57
N PHE A 20 26.08 -21.27 21.64
CA PHE A 20 25.97 -22.07 20.42
C PHE A 20 26.70 -23.43 20.50
N GLU A 21 27.13 -23.83 21.70
CA GLU A 21 27.82 -25.11 21.97
C GLU A 21 29.05 -25.37 21.08
N LEU A 22 29.86 -24.34 20.83
CA LEU A 22 30.98 -24.37 19.87
C LEU A 22 32.27 -24.97 20.44
N HIS A 23 32.22 -25.55 21.64
CA HIS A 23 33.40 -26.00 22.39
C HIS A 23 34.30 -26.99 21.65
N LYS A 24 33.70 -27.81 20.78
CA LYS A 24 34.38 -28.87 20.03
C LYS A 24 35.22 -28.34 18.86
N PHE A 25 35.10 -27.06 18.52
CA PHE A 25 35.75 -26.49 17.35
C PHE A 25 36.84 -25.49 17.74
N GLU A 26 38.07 -25.77 17.31
CA GLU A 26 39.17 -24.80 17.39
C GLU A 26 39.07 -23.76 16.26
N LYS A 27 38.64 -24.20 15.08
CA LYS A 27 38.45 -23.41 13.86
C LYS A 27 37.24 -23.91 13.09
N ILE A 28 36.39 -23.00 12.62
CA ILE A 28 35.12 -23.31 11.92
C ILE A 28 35.10 -22.58 10.58
N LYS A 29 34.68 -23.25 9.50
CA LYS A 29 34.38 -22.57 8.22
C LYS A 29 33.17 -21.65 8.40
N LEU A 30 33.18 -20.46 7.81
CA LEU A 30 32.08 -19.49 7.97
C LEU A 30 30.72 -20.08 7.56
N SER A 31 30.67 -20.86 6.48
CA SER A 31 29.45 -21.55 6.03
C SER A 31 28.95 -22.59 7.05
N HIS A 32 29.86 -23.31 7.69
CA HIS A 32 29.52 -24.29 8.73
C HIS A 32 29.04 -23.58 10.00
N PHE A 33 29.67 -22.45 10.38
CA PHE A 33 29.24 -21.62 11.50
C PHE A 33 27.82 -21.10 11.30
N LEU A 34 27.52 -20.59 10.10
CA LEU A 34 26.16 -20.19 9.70
C LEU A 34 25.15 -21.33 9.83
N SER A 35 25.52 -22.52 9.37
CA SER A 35 24.67 -23.70 9.47
C SER A 35 24.38 -24.08 10.93
N ILE A 36 25.38 -24.04 11.82
CA ILE A 36 25.18 -24.30 13.25
C ILE A 36 24.20 -23.29 13.84
N ILE A 37 24.44 -21.99 13.62
CA ILE A 37 23.57 -20.94 14.14
C ILE A 37 22.16 -21.14 13.60
N TYR A 38 22.00 -21.30 12.29
CA TYR A 38 20.71 -21.51 11.62
C TYR A 38 19.94 -22.66 12.27
N GLU A 39 20.56 -23.83 12.41
CA GLU A 39 19.94 -25.00 13.01
C GLU A 39 19.50 -24.73 14.47
N PHE A 40 20.31 -23.99 15.22
CA PHE A 40 20.01 -23.60 16.59
C PHE A 40 18.81 -22.65 16.69
N VAL A 41 18.69 -21.67 15.77
CA VAL A 41 17.71 -20.58 15.89
C VAL A 41 16.43 -20.76 15.05
N LYS A 42 16.43 -21.62 14.02
CA LYS A 42 15.38 -21.67 12.98
C LYS A 42 13.95 -21.76 13.53
N TYR A 43 13.71 -22.60 14.54
CA TYR A 43 12.37 -22.77 15.10
C TYR A 43 11.92 -21.57 15.93
N LYS A 44 12.84 -20.96 16.69
CA LYS A 44 12.56 -19.74 17.46
C LYS A 44 12.32 -18.55 16.53
N ILE A 45 13.10 -18.40 15.46
CA ILE A 45 12.89 -17.36 14.45
C ILE A 45 11.56 -17.56 13.76
N ARG A 46 11.23 -18.78 13.30
CA ARG A 46 9.93 -19.08 12.69
C ARG A 46 8.76 -18.67 13.61
N SER A 47 8.82 -19.07 14.88
CA SER A 47 7.81 -18.70 15.88
C SER A 47 7.72 -17.19 16.07
N LEU A 48 8.87 -16.51 16.14
CA LEU A 48 8.93 -15.07 16.32
C LEU A 48 8.36 -14.32 15.11
N SER A 49 8.75 -14.70 13.89
CA SER A 49 8.25 -14.10 12.65
C SER A 49 6.73 -14.15 12.57
N ARG A 50 6.12 -15.29 12.94
CA ARG A 50 4.65 -15.43 12.99
C ARG A 50 4.01 -14.48 13.99
N LYS A 51 4.57 -14.38 15.20
CA LYS A 51 4.06 -13.47 16.24
C LYS A 51 4.16 -12.02 15.81
N VAL A 52 5.28 -11.63 15.21
CA VAL A 52 5.51 -10.25 14.77
C VAL A 52 4.64 -9.92 13.57
N LEU A 53 4.52 -10.80 12.57
CA LEU A 53 3.59 -10.61 11.46
C LEU A 53 2.15 -10.45 11.97
N TYR A 54 1.68 -11.33 12.85
CA TYR A 54 0.34 -11.22 13.41
C TYR A 54 0.06 -9.85 14.05
N LEU A 55 1.05 -9.24 14.71
CA LEU A 55 0.89 -7.95 15.39
C LEU A 55 1.06 -6.74 14.45
N TYR A 56 1.94 -6.84 13.45
CA TYR A 56 2.41 -5.68 12.67
C TYR A 56 2.06 -5.73 11.18
N SER A 57 1.57 -6.85 10.65
CA SER A 57 1.12 -6.97 9.26
C SER A 57 -0.38 -6.74 9.12
N PHE A 58 -0.88 -5.59 9.56
CA PHE A 58 -2.12 -5.08 8.99
C PHE A 58 -1.81 -4.74 7.51
N ASN A 59 -2.37 -5.51 6.56
CA ASN A 59 -2.27 -5.38 5.09
C ASN A 59 -1.29 -6.29 4.31
N ASN A 60 -0.82 -7.41 4.87
CA ASN A 60 -0.27 -8.55 4.10
C ASN A 60 0.89 -8.25 3.09
N GLY A 61 1.62 -7.15 3.23
CA GLY A 61 2.69 -6.78 2.28
C GLY A 61 3.94 -7.67 2.34
N ILE A 62 4.15 -8.38 3.44
CA ILE A 62 5.40 -9.10 3.74
C ILE A 62 5.10 -10.54 4.12
N CYS A 63 5.77 -11.50 3.47
CA CYS A 63 5.61 -12.91 3.79
C CYS A 63 6.54 -13.38 4.94
N GLU A 64 6.17 -14.48 5.60
CA GLU A 64 6.95 -15.07 6.70
C GLU A 64 8.38 -15.40 6.25
N GLU A 65 8.54 -15.92 5.03
CA GLU A 65 9.81 -16.34 4.44
C GLU A 65 10.76 -15.16 4.22
N GLU A 66 10.25 -14.01 3.77
CA GLU A 66 11.04 -12.80 3.57
C GLU A 66 11.64 -12.31 4.89
N ILE A 67 10.84 -12.29 5.95
CA ILE A 67 11.32 -11.91 7.28
C ILE A 67 12.38 -12.89 7.77
N GLN A 68 12.14 -14.19 7.61
CA GLN A 68 13.12 -15.20 8.00
C GLN A 68 14.45 -15.01 7.26
N ASN A 69 14.40 -14.83 5.94
CA ASN A 69 15.57 -14.60 5.10
C ASN A 69 16.31 -13.32 5.51
N TYR A 70 15.59 -12.24 5.77
CA TYR A 70 16.18 -11.01 6.29
C TYR A 70 16.92 -11.26 7.61
N ILE A 71 16.29 -11.94 8.58
CA ILE A 71 16.96 -12.23 9.85
C ILE A 71 18.18 -13.12 9.66
N TYR A 72 18.09 -14.20 8.86
CA TYR A 72 19.23 -15.07 8.58
C TYR A 72 20.39 -14.32 7.94
N SER A 73 20.12 -13.33 7.10
CA SER A 73 21.15 -12.51 6.46
C SER A 73 21.94 -11.63 7.44
N ILE A 74 21.37 -11.28 8.59
CA ILE A 74 21.98 -10.38 9.58
C ILE A 74 22.49 -11.09 10.84
N LEU A 75 22.40 -12.42 10.93
CA LEU A 75 22.78 -13.14 12.15
C LEU A 75 24.26 -13.00 12.51
N ILE A 76 25.16 -13.11 11.53
CA ILE A 76 26.59 -12.93 11.78
C ILE A 76 26.86 -11.51 12.28
N ASP A 77 26.28 -10.50 11.63
CA ASP A 77 26.47 -9.11 11.99
C ASP A 77 26.01 -8.85 13.43
N ILE A 78 24.90 -9.44 13.86
CA ILE A 78 24.43 -9.34 15.25
C ILE A 78 25.49 -9.92 16.20
N ILE A 79 25.99 -11.12 15.91
CA ILE A 79 26.99 -11.81 16.75
C ILE A 79 28.30 -11.01 16.83
N GLU A 80 28.79 -10.49 15.70
CA GLU A 80 30.03 -9.72 15.66
C GLU A 80 29.91 -8.40 16.42
N ASN A 81 28.76 -7.73 16.32
CA ASN A 81 28.50 -6.45 16.96
C ASN A 81 28.28 -6.53 18.47
N TRP A 82 28.01 -7.72 19.04
CA TRP A 82 27.85 -7.87 20.50
C TRP A 82 29.11 -7.44 21.27
N LYS A 83 30.29 -7.46 20.64
CA LYS A 83 31.54 -6.97 21.24
C LYS A 83 31.45 -5.52 21.73
N ASN A 84 30.50 -4.73 21.20
CA ASN A 84 30.26 -3.35 21.59
C ASN A 84 29.25 -3.22 22.76
N PHE A 85 28.60 -4.31 23.18
CA PHE A 85 27.50 -4.31 24.16
C PHE A 85 27.72 -5.35 25.28
N LEU A 86 28.97 -5.53 25.72
CA LEU A 86 29.36 -6.53 26.74
C LEU A 86 28.70 -6.36 28.12
N GLN A 87 27.96 -5.28 28.34
CA GLN A 87 27.19 -5.05 29.57
C GLN A 87 25.91 -5.89 29.63
N LEU A 88 25.47 -6.45 28.50
CA LEU A 88 24.27 -7.28 28.39
C LEU A 88 24.66 -8.73 28.08
N PRO A 89 24.05 -9.73 28.75
CA PRO A 89 24.24 -11.13 28.41
C PRO A 89 23.98 -11.38 26.93
N PHE A 90 24.82 -12.20 26.30
CA PHE A 90 24.77 -12.43 24.85
C PHE A 90 23.38 -12.84 24.37
N GLU A 91 22.74 -13.79 25.04
CA GLU A 91 21.40 -14.28 24.67
C GLU A 91 20.36 -13.15 24.65
N ALA A 92 20.36 -12.30 25.69
CA ALA A 92 19.41 -11.20 25.80
C ALA A 92 19.65 -10.16 24.70
N TYR A 93 20.92 -9.79 24.47
CA TYR A 93 21.29 -8.90 23.37
C TYR A 93 20.88 -9.48 22.02
N PHE A 94 21.16 -10.76 21.78
CA PHE A 94 20.91 -11.44 20.52
C PHE A 94 19.43 -11.41 20.15
N TRP A 95 18.55 -11.86 21.04
CA TRP A 95 17.12 -11.91 20.77
C TRP A 95 16.47 -10.53 20.73
N ASN A 96 16.91 -9.58 21.56
CA ASN A 96 16.38 -8.22 21.50
C ASN A 96 16.78 -7.52 20.20
N THR A 97 18.02 -7.72 19.75
CA THR A 97 18.47 -7.16 18.48
C THR A 97 17.71 -7.75 17.29
N ILE A 98 17.49 -9.07 17.27
CA ILE A 98 16.65 -9.72 16.24
C ILE A 98 15.26 -9.11 16.21
N LYS A 99 14.58 -8.98 17.37
CA LYS A 99 13.24 -8.40 17.45
C LYS A 99 13.20 -6.97 16.91
N LEU A 100 14.13 -6.12 17.36
CA LEU A 100 14.20 -4.72 16.94
C LEU A 100 14.47 -4.60 15.44
N LYS A 101 15.43 -5.36 14.90
CA LYS A 101 15.74 -5.37 13.47
C LYS A 101 14.55 -5.88 12.64
N MET A 102 13.87 -6.92 13.11
CA MET A 102 12.67 -7.47 12.46
C MET A 102 11.55 -6.41 12.36
N ILE A 103 11.23 -5.76 13.47
CA ILE A 103 10.18 -4.73 13.53
C ILE A 103 10.56 -3.53 12.65
N ASN A 104 11.81 -3.08 12.72
CA ASN A 104 12.28 -1.97 11.90
C ASN A 104 12.23 -2.29 10.40
N TYR A 105 12.57 -3.52 10.01
CA TYR A 105 12.45 -3.97 8.63
C TYR A 105 10.99 -3.91 8.16
N ILE A 106 10.08 -4.51 8.93
CA ILE A 106 8.64 -4.52 8.62
C ILE A 106 8.10 -3.09 8.50
N ASN A 107 8.41 -2.21 9.46
CA ASN A 107 7.98 -0.81 9.40
C ASN A 107 8.53 -0.09 8.17
N SER A 108 9.80 -0.33 7.82
CA SER A 108 10.41 0.30 6.64
C SER A 108 9.76 -0.15 5.33
N VAL A 109 9.38 -1.43 5.22
CA VAL A 109 8.72 -1.98 4.04
C VAL A 109 7.27 -1.48 3.96
N ASN A 110 6.52 -1.53 5.07
CA ASN A 110 5.15 -1.02 5.14
C ASN A 110 5.09 0.48 4.76
N ASN A 111 6.00 1.30 5.28
CA ASN A 111 6.03 2.73 4.95
C ASN A 111 6.34 2.95 3.46
N ARG A 112 7.29 2.21 2.88
CA ARG A 112 7.59 2.31 1.44
C ARG A 112 6.41 1.87 0.58
N GLN A 113 5.69 0.83 1.00
CA GLN A 113 4.49 0.36 0.30
C GLN A 113 3.38 1.41 0.38
N PHE A 114 3.15 2.00 1.56
CA PHE A 114 2.21 3.09 1.72
C PHE A 114 2.56 4.30 0.84
N ASP A 115 3.83 4.73 0.84
CA ASP A 115 4.31 5.83 -0.03
C ASP A 115 4.10 5.52 -1.51
N PHE A 116 4.24 4.26 -1.92
CA PHE A 116 4.01 3.82 -3.30
C PHE A 116 2.52 3.84 -3.66
N GLU A 117 1.68 3.29 -2.79
CA GLU A 117 0.22 3.28 -2.96
C GLU A 117 -0.35 4.71 -3.00
N GLU A 118 0.16 5.60 -2.14
CA GLU A 118 -0.21 7.01 -2.14
C GLU A 118 0.19 7.71 -3.45
N LYS A 119 1.42 7.48 -3.93
CA LYS A 119 1.88 8.01 -5.22
C LYS A 119 1.04 7.49 -6.39
N LEU A 120 0.70 6.20 -6.40
CA LEU A 120 -0.19 5.63 -7.41
C LEU A 120 -1.59 6.23 -7.35
N ALA A 121 -2.18 6.36 -6.16
CA ALA A 121 -3.50 6.96 -5.98
C ALA A 121 -3.53 8.42 -6.43
N ASN A 122 -2.49 9.19 -6.11
CA ASN A 122 -2.32 10.56 -6.57
C ASN A 122 -2.17 10.65 -8.09
N ASN A 123 -1.40 9.74 -8.70
CA ASN A 123 -1.26 9.67 -10.15
C ASN A 123 -2.58 9.29 -10.84
N LEU A 124 -3.34 8.34 -10.32
CA LEU A 124 -4.67 7.98 -10.82
C LEU A 124 -5.66 9.13 -10.70
N THR A 125 -5.63 9.86 -9.58
CA THR A 125 -6.48 11.04 -9.37
C THR A 125 -6.12 12.16 -10.34
N ASN A 126 -4.83 12.38 -10.58
CA ASN A 126 -4.35 13.36 -11.55
C ASN A 126 -4.71 12.95 -12.99
N LEU A 127 -4.58 11.67 -13.35
CA LEU A 127 -5.07 11.13 -14.62
C LEU A 127 -6.57 11.29 -14.77
N GLY A 128 -7.35 11.05 -13.72
CA GLY A 128 -8.79 11.27 -13.70
C GLY A 128 -9.15 12.74 -13.91
N LYS A 129 -8.42 13.67 -13.27
CA LYS A 129 -8.55 15.11 -13.50
C LYS A 129 -8.18 15.50 -14.92
N ILE A 130 -7.06 14.99 -15.44
CA ILE A 130 -6.61 15.26 -16.81
C ILE A 130 -7.59 14.69 -17.83
N ASN A 131 -8.09 13.48 -17.65
CA ASN A 131 -9.13 12.90 -18.52
C ASN A 131 -10.43 13.70 -18.44
N TYR A 132 -10.84 14.12 -17.23
CA TYR A 132 -12.00 15.00 -17.07
C TYR A 132 -11.80 16.31 -17.83
N PHE A 133 -10.66 16.98 -17.66
CA PHE A 133 -10.34 18.21 -18.38
C PHE A 133 -10.25 17.97 -19.88
N TYR A 134 -9.54 16.95 -20.34
CA TYR A 134 -9.42 16.57 -21.75
C TYR A 134 -10.79 16.30 -22.39
N HIS A 135 -11.67 15.53 -21.74
CA HIS A 135 -13.02 15.31 -22.25
C HIS A 135 -13.89 16.58 -22.18
N HIS A 136 -13.62 17.49 -21.24
CA HIS A 136 -14.36 18.74 -21.12
C HIS A 136 -13.87 19.83 -22.11
N THR A 137 -12.57 19.85 -22.43
CA THR A 137 -11.92 20.83 -23.31
C THR A 137 -11.81 20.36 -24.75
N ASN A 138 -11.54 19.07 -24.97
CA ASN A 138 -11.40 18.42 -26.29
C ASN A 138 -12.56 17.50 -26.63
N GLY A 139 -13.58 17.42 -25.77
CA GLY A 139 -14.90 17.04 -26.23
C GLY A 139 -15.32 18.07 -27.26
N ASN A 140 -15.09 17.76 -28.55
CA ASN A 140 -15.56 18.55 -29.67
C ASN A 140 -16.97 19.02 -29.36
N ASN A 141 -17.12 20.33 -29.23
CA ASN A 141 -18.39 21.02 -29.13
C ASN A 141 -19.15 20.87 -30.45
N ASP A 142 -19.57 19.65 -30.77
CA ASP A 142 -20.46 19.39 -31.91
C ASP A 142 -21.88 19.00 -31.47
N GLU A 143 -22.20 18.96 -30.17
CA GLU A 143 -23.59 18.76 -29.73
C GLU A 143 -24.02 19.56 -28.49
N ARG A 144 -23.37 20.68 -28.14
CA ARG A 144 -24.03 21.66 -27.24
C ARG A 144 -25.05 22.45 -28.05
N LYS A 145 -26.15 21.79 -28.45
CA LYS A 145 -27.33 22.46 -28.98
C LYS A 145 -27.96 23.23 -27.83
N TYR A 146 -27.87 24.55 -27.88
CA TYR A 146 -28.60 25.43 -26.96
C TYR A 146 -30.06 25.42 -27.39
N TYR A 147 -30.94 25.04 -26.48
CA TYR A 147 -32.39 25.06 -26.69
C TYR A 147 -32.99 26.21 -25.90
N ASP A 148 -33.80 27.00 -26.58
CA ASP A 148 -34.64 28.01 -25.92
C ASP A 148 -35.61 27.31 -24.95
N ILE A 149 -35.77 27.89 -23.76
CA ILE A 149 -36.69 27.39 -22.76
C ILE A 149 -38.14 27.41 -23.29
N ASP A 150 -38.48 28.36 -24.15
CA ASP A 150 -39.81 28.45 -24.75
C ASP A 150 -40.06 27.36 -25.79
N TYR A 151 -39.02 26.89 -26.48
CA TYR A 151 -39.08 25.69 -27.31
C TYR A 151 -39.27 24.44 -26.44
N LEU A 152 -38.49 24.32 -25.35
CA LEU A 152 -38.59 23.17 -24.44
C LEU A 152 -39.98 23.04 -23.82
N LYS A 153 -40.59 24.16 -23.39
CA LYS A 153 -41.96 24.21 -22.84
C LYS A 153 -43.02 23.57 -23.74
N LYS A 154 -42.81 23.55 -25.06
CA LYS A 154 -43.74 22.94 -26.02
C LYS A 154 -43.67 21.41 -26.05
N ILE A 155 -42.57 20.82 -25.57
CA ILE A 155 -42.23 19.41 -25.82
C ILE A 155 -42.10 18.62 -24.51
N ILE A 156 -41.61 19.25 -23.44
CA ILE A 156 -41.39 18.60 -22.15
C ILE A 156 -42.63 18.71 -21.25
N SER A 157 -42.75 17.82 -20.27
CA SER A 157 -43.86 17.86 -19.31
C SER A 157 -43.62 18.92 -18.22
N LYS A 158 -44.68 19.32 -17.50
CA LYS A 158 -44.57 20.26 -16.37
C LYS A 158 -43.52 19.83 -15.32
N VAL A 159 -43.46 18.54 -14.98
CA VAL A 159 -42.48 17.98 -14.04
C VAL A 159 -41.04 18.10 -14.55
N GLU A 160 -40.83 17.92 -15.87
CA GLU A 160 -39.52 18.08 -16.50
C GLU A 160 -39.11 19.56 -16.58
N LEU A 161 -40.08 20.45 -16.79
CA LEU A 161 -39.88 21.90 -16.80
C LEU A 161 -39.56 22.45 -15.41
N ASP A 162 -40.28 22.00 -14.38
CA ASP A 162 -40.03 22.36 -12.98
C ASP A 162 -38.61 21.93 -12.58
N PHE A 163 -38.20 20.70 -12.97
CA PHE A 163 -36.84 20.20 -12.77
C PHE A 163 -35.74 21.06 -13.45
N ILE A 164 -35.95 21.50 -14.69
CA ILE A 164 -34.99 22.38 -15.38
C ILE A 164 -34.95 23.76 -14.72
N THR A 165 -36.10 24.29 -14.33
CA THR A 165 -36.23 25.61 -13.71
C THR A 165 -35.53 25.63 -12.34
N ASP A 166 -35.68 24.58 -11.56
CA ASP A 166 -34.97 24.39 -10.28
C ASP A 166 -33.45 24.24 -10.46
N LEU A 167 -33.02 23.57 -11.54
CA LEU A 167 -31.60 23.44 -11.90
C LEU A 167 -30.96 24.76 -12.33
N LEU A 168 -31.72 25.64 -13.00
CA LEU A 168 -31.27 26.96 -13.45
C LEU A 168 -31.24 27.97 -12.29
N ASN A 169 -32.19 27.89 -11.36
CA ASN A 169 -32.32 28.79 -10.21
C ASN A 169 -31.51 28.30 -8.99
N LYS A 170 -30.19 28.15 -9.16
CA LYS A 170 -29.25 27.58 -8.18
C LYS A 170 -29.14 28.31 -6.82
N ASP A 171 -29.84 29.43 -6.61
CA ASP A 171 -29.83 30.16 -5.35
C ASP A 171 -30.66 29.50 -4.24
N LYS A 172 -31.54 28.53 -4.58
CA LYS A 172 -32.25 27.74 -3.58
C LYS A 172 -31.41 26.52 -3.20
N LYS A 173 -30.53 26.70 -2.22
CA LYS A 173 -29.69 25.65 -1.61
C LYS A 173 -30.46 24.49 -0.95
N GLU A 174 -31.78 24.51 -0.95
CA GLU A 174 -32.57 23.51 -0.27
C GLU A 174 -33.49 22.79 -1.24
N THR A 175 -33.41 21.46 -1.19
CA THR A 175 -34.25 20.46 -1.88
C THR A 175 -33.89 20.07 -3.32
N GLN A 176 -32.75 19.40 -3.48
CA GLN A 176 -32.63 18.43 -4.59
C GLN A 176 -33.44 17.17 -4.25
N PHE A 177 -34.75 17.18 -4.54
CA PHE A 177 -35.64 16.03 -4.31
C PHE A 177 -35.29 14.78 -5.12
N TYR A 178 -34.45 14.91 -6.15
CA TYR A 178 -34.10 13.83 -7.05
C TYR A 178 -32.73 13.21 -6.75
N SER A 179 -32.68 11.89 -6.67
CA SER A 179 -31.41 11.14 -6.68
C SER A 179 -30.70 11.27 -8.02
N THR A 180 -29.38 11.02 -8.06
CA THR A 180 -28.58 11.05 -9.30
C THR A 180 -29.19 10.19 -10.42
N TYR A 181 -29.73 9.02 -10.07
CA TYR A 181 -30.42 8.15 -11.02
C TYR A 181 -31.67 8.80 -11.60
N GLN A 182 -32.50 9.44 -10.76
CA GLN A 182 -33.72 10.13 -11.19
C GLN A 182 -33.39 11.33 -12.09
N LYS A 183 -32.35 12.11 -11.75
CA LYS A 183 -31.85 13.21 -12.58
C LYS A 183 -31.46 12.72 -13.97
N ASN A 184 -30.65 11.66 -14.04
CA ASN A 184 -30.21 11.08 -15.32
C ASN A 184 -31.39 10.54 -16.14
N LYS A 185 -32.39 9.95 -15.48
CA LYS A 185 -33.61 9.47 -16.14
C LYS A 185 -34.43 10.61 -16.74
N ILE A 186 -34.57 11.74 -16.04
CA ILE A 186 -35.29 12.93 -16.51
C ILE A 186 -34.55 13.56 -17.71
N ILE A 187 -33.23 13.76 -17.60
CA ILE A 187 -32.40 14.30 -18.68
C ILE A 187 -32.48 13.43 -19.94
N LYS A 188 -32.41 12.11 -19.79
CA LYS A 188 -32.53 11.18 -20.93
C LYS A 188 -33.90 11.31 -21.63
N LYS A 189 -34.99 11.50 -20.88
CA LYS A 189 -36.32 11.71 -21.45
C LYS A 189 -36.43 13.02 -22.22
N ILE A 190 -35.91 14.12 -21.67
CA ILE A 190 -35.87 15.42 -22.34
C ILE A 190 -35.11 15.31 -23.68
N ASN A 191 -33.93 14.68 -23.67
CA ASN A 191 -33.14 14.51 -24.89
C ASN A 191 -33.85 13.65 -25.96
N LEU A 192 -34.58 12.61 -25.55
CA LEU A 192 -35.37 11.80 -26.48
C LEU A 192 -36.52 12.61 -27.11
N LYS A 193 -37.18 13.47 -26.33
CA LYS A 193 -38.26 14.34 -26.82
C LYS A 193 -37.76 15.39 -27.80
N ILE A 194 -36.61 15.98 -27.51
CA ILE A 194 -35.92 16.91 -28.40
C ILE A 194 -35.60 16.25 -29.74
N LYS A 195 -35.01 15.04 -29.71
CA LYS A 195 -34.70 14.29 -30.95
C LYS A 195 -35.95 14.03 -31.79
N LYS A 196 -37.03 13.56 -31.16
CA LYS A 196 -38.31 13.33 -31.84
C LYS A 196 -38.92 14.58 -32.46
N SER A 197 -38.82 15.74 -31.80
CA SER A 197 -39.31 17.01 -32.36
C SER A 197 -38.49 17.43 -33.57
N GLN A 198 -37.16 17.26 -33.52
CA GLN A 198 -36.27 17.58 -34.64
C GLN A 198 -36.49 16.67 -35.85
N GLU A 199 -36.95 15.44 -35.63
CA GLU A 199 -37.32 14.49 -36.68
C GLU A 199 -38.71 14.80 -37.30
N LEU A 200 -39.55 15.60 -36.65
CA LEU A 200 -40.89 15.98 -37.11
C LEU A 200 -40.93 17.36 -37.79
N ASP A 201 -39.92 18.22 -37.56
CA ASP A 201 -39.77 19.54 -38.19
C ASP A 201 -39.00 19.47 -39.54
N TYR A 202 -38.80 18.27 -40.09
CA TYR A 202 -38.29 17.96 -41.45
C TYR A 202 -39.38 17.27 -42.27
#